data_AF-A0AAD8ZXT3-F1
#
_entry.id   AF-A0AAD8ZXT3-F1
#
_cell.length_a   1.000
_cell.length_b   1.000
_cell.length_c   1.000
_cell.angle_alpha   90.00
_cell.angle_beta   90.00
_cell.angle_gamma   90.00
#
_symmetry.space_group_name_H-M   'P 1'
#
loop_
_entity.id
_entity.type
_entity.pdbx_description
1 polymer ?
#
loop_
_entity_poly.entity_id
_entity_poly.type
_entity_poly.pdbx_seq_one_letter_code
_entity_poly.pdbx_strand_id
1 'polypeptide(L)'
;MHDPTTANRQGPDTGPQYRSAIFWHDEEQRKTAEEVTKLANEQWYKGKIVTEVIPAGQWWDAEQYHQLYLHNNPSGYECPSHFLRTFPDLQG
;
A
#
# COMPACT_ATOMS: atom_id res chain seq x y z
N MET A 1 -2.33 -4.86 4.73
CA MET A 1 -2.18 -5.33 3.34
C MET A 1 -3.47 -4.96 2.60
N HIS A 2 -3.40 -4.40 1.39
CA HIS A 2 -4.52 -3.76 0.69
C HIS A 2 -4.71 -4.33 -0.74
N ASP A 3 -5.70 -3.83 -1.48
CA ASP A 3 -5.81 -4.05 -2.93
C ASP A 3 -5.03 -2.96 -3.71
N PRO A 4 -3.92 -3.29 -4.39
CA PRO A 4 -3.10 -2.32 -5.11
C PRO A 4 -3.59 -2.03 -6.55
N THR A 5 -4.76 -2.54 -6.95
CA THR A 5 -5.26 -2.43 -8.34
C THR A 5 -6.28 -1.31 -8.54
N THR A 6 -6.69 -0.62 -7.47
CA THR A 6 -7.69 0.44 -7.52
C THR A 6 -7.07 1.81 -7.39
N ALA A 7 -7.15 2.63 -8.45
CA ALA A 7 -6.63 4.00 -8.41
C ALA A 7 -7.47 4.87 -7.47
N ASN A 8 -6.80 5.63 -6.59
CA ASN A 8 -7.41 6.60 -5.67
C ASN A 8 -8.57 6.03 -4.84
N ARG A 9 -8.47 4.77 -4.42
CA ARG A 9 -9.50 4.07 -3.65
C ARG A 9 -8.92 2.88 -2.89
N GLN A 10 -9.44 2.61 -1.71
CA GLN A 10 -9.25 1.36 -1.00
C GLN A 10 -10.56 0.86 -0.39
N GLY A 11 -11.07 -0.29 -0.86
CA GLY A 11 -12.39 -0.77 -0.46
C GLY A 11 -13.48 0.30 -0.67
N PRO A 12 -14.30 0.65 0.34
CA PRO A 12 -15.28 1.74 0.26
C PRO A 12 -14.66 3.14 0.37
N ASP A 13 -13.40 3.29 0.80
CA ASP A 13 -12.74 4.58 0.99
C ASP A 13 -12.25 5.13 -0.35
N THR A 14 -12.79 6.28 -0.78
CA THR A 14 -12.54 6.85 -2.12
C THR A 14 -11.94 8.24 -2.04
N GLY A 15 -10.88 8.47 -2.83
CA GLY A 15 -10.16 9.73 -2.89
C GLY A 15 -8.63 9.53 -3.05
N PRO A 16 -7.91 10.54 -3.55
CA PRO A 16 -6.47 10.45 -3.81
C PRO A 16 -5.62 10.21 -2.56
N GLN A 17 -6.16 10.50 -1.37
CA GLN A 17 -5.55 10.18 -0.08
C GLN A 17 -5.50 8.68 0.22
N TYR A 18 -6.27 7.85 -0.50
CA TYR A 18 -6.32 6.39 -0.34
C TYR A 18 -5.62 5.63 -1.47
N ARG A 19 -4.80 6.30 -2.28
CA ARG A 19 -4.09 5.66 -3.40
C ARG A 19 -2.98 4.72 -2.91
N SER A 20 -2.69 3.70 -3.71
CA SER A 20 -1.54 2.82 -3.49
C SER A 20 -0.24 3.53 -3.89
N ALA A 21 0.70 3.68 -2.96
CA ALA A 21 2.01 4.27 -3.25
C ALA A 21 3.10 3.68 -2.34
N ILE A 22 4.32 3.64 -2.86
CA ILE A 22 5.56 3.34 -2.15
C ILE A 22 6.46 4.58 -2.27
N PHE A 23 6.89 5.10 -1.12
CA PHE A 23 7.79 6.25 -1.03
C PHE A 23 9.19 5.76 -0.70
N TRP A 24 10.16 5.94 -1.61
CA TRP A 24 11.53 5.49 -1.41
C TRP A 24 12.43 6.61 -0.88
N HIS A 25 13.37 6.27 -0.01
CA HIS A 25 14.34 7.22 0.58
C HIS A 25 15.71 7.17 -0.10
N ASP A 26 16.02 6.08 -0.79
CA ASP A 26 17.27 5.87 -1.49
C ASP A 26 17.07 5.01 -2.76
N GLU A 27 18.15 4.87 -3.53
CA GLU A 27 18.15 4.17 -4.80
C GLU A 27 18.02 2.64 -4.65
N GLU A 28 18.47 2.07 -3.53
CA GLU A 28 18.34 0.64 -3.26
C GLU A 28 16.87 0.28 -3.00
N GLN A 29 16.18 1.10 -2.20
CA GLN A 29 14.74 1.01 -1.97
C GLN A 29 13.96 1.20 -3.27
N ARG A 30 14.34 2.17 -4.11
CA ARG A 30 13.69 2.38 -5.42
C ARG A 30 13.74 1.13 -6.28
N LYS A 31 14.95 0.58 -6.49
CA LYS A 31 15.16 -0.63 -7.31
C LYS A 31 14.39 -1.83 -6.77
N THR A 32 14.48 -2.05 -5.46
CA THR A 32 13.80 -3.16 -4.79
C THR A 32 12.28 -3.03 -4.92
N ALA A 33 11.74 -1.83 -4.68
CA ALA A 33 10.31 -1.57 -4.79
C ALA A 33 9.81 -1.76 -6.23
N GLU A 34 10.55 -1.27 -7.24
CA GLU A 34 10.22 -1.47 -8.65
C GLU A 34 10.23 -2.95 -9.05
N GLU A 35 11.27 -3.69 -8.65
CA GLU A 35 11.42 -5.12 -8.96
C GLU A 35 10.30 -5.95 -8.32
N VAL A 36 10.10 -5.81 -7.01
CA VAL A 36 9.05 -6.56 -6.29
C VAL A 36 7.67 -6.19 -6.78
N THR A 37 7.41 -4.89 -7.07
CA THR A 37 6.14 -4.45 -7.65
C THR A 37 5.90 -5.09 -9.01
N LYS A 38 6.93 -5.16 -9.87
CA LYS A 38 6.83 -5.82 -11.16
C LYS A 38 6.50 -7.30 -11.03
N LEU A 39 7.24 -8.04 -10.20
CA LEU A 39 7.03 -9.48 -10.00
C LEU A 39 5.63 -9.76 -9.44
N ALA A 40 5.20 -9.00 -8.42
CA ALA A 40 3.85 -9.11 -7.87
C ALA A 40 2.77 -8.76 -8.91
N ASN A 41 3.01 -7.76 -9.76
CA ASN A 41 2.09 -7.36 -10.80
C ASN A 41 1.85 -8.50 -11.79
N GLU A 42 2.94 -9.14 -12.22
CA GLU A 42 2.91 -10.25 -13.17
C GLU A 42 2.30 -11.52 -12.55
N GLN A 43 2.74 -11.90 -11.35
CA GLN A 43 2.46 -13.21 -10.77
C GLN A 43 1.16 -13.26 -9.95
N TRP A 44 0.81 -12.18 -9.26
CA TRP A 44 -0.33 -12.18 -8.33
C TRP A 44 -1.51 -11.35 -8.86
N TYR A 45 -1.26 -10.28 -9.61
CA TYR A 45 -2.28 -9.27 -9.95
C TYR A 45 -2.59 -9.13 -11.44
N LYS A 46 -2.04 -10.00 -12.30
CA LYS A 46 -2.34 -10.07 -13.75
C LYS A 46 -2.16 -8.72 -14.47
N GLY A 47 -1.12 -7.98 -14.12
CA GLY A 47 -0.77 -6.71 -14.75
C GLY A 47 -1.60 -5.51 -14.30
N LYS A 48 -2.36 -5.61 -13.21
CA LYS A 48 -3.31 -4.57 -12.77
C LYS A 48 -2.84 -3.67 -11.64
N ILE A 49 -1.62 -3.85 -11.12
CA ILE A 49 -1.10 -2.98 -10.06
C ILE A 49 -1.00 -1.54 -10.58
N VAL A 50 -1.56 -0.60 -9.81
CA VAL A 50 -1.49 0.85 -10.06
C VAL A 50 -0.64 1.59 -9.02
N THR A 51 0.10 0.86 -8.18
CA THR A 51 0.97 1.42 -7.15
C THR A 51 2.01 2.37 -7.75
N GLU A 52 2.07 3.59 -7.23
CA GLU A 52 3.12 4.56 -7.56
C GLU A 52 4.41 4.24 -6.78
N VAL A 53 5.57 4.23 -7.44
CA VAL A 53 6.89 4.13 -6.78
C VAL A 53 7.61 5.47 -6.96
N ILE A 54 7.63 6.30 -5.92
CA ILE A 54 8.00 7.72 -6.00
C ILE A 54 8.95 8.14 -4.87
N PRO A 55 9.78 9.18 -5.07
CA PRO A 55 10.66 9.67 -4.00
C PRO A 55 9.85 10.09 -2.78
N ALA A 56 10.35 9.77 -1.60
CA ALA A 56 9.82 10.29 -0.35
C ALA A 56 9.94 11.82 -0.33
N GLY A 57 8.80 12.48 -0.17
CA GLY A 57 8.71 13.93 -0.05
C GLY A 57 8.65 14.38 1.41
N GLN A 58 8.12 15.59 1.61
CA GLN A 58 7.83 16.08 2.96
C GLN A 58 6.76 15.21 3.64
N TRP A 59 7.05 14.82 4.87
CA TRP A 59 6.14 14.09 5.74
C TRP A 59 5.56 15.02 6.81
N TRP A 60 4.28 14.85 7.09
CA TRP A 60 3.58 15.56 8.17
C TRP A 60 2.94 14.51 9.05
N ASP A 61 3.28 14.54 10.34
CA ASP A 61 2.67 13.62 11.29
C ASP A 61 1.17 13.91 11.42
N ALA A 62 0.36 12.86 11.35
CA ALA A 62 -1.06 12.94 11.69
C ALA A 62 -1.23 13.20 13.19
N GLU A 63 -2.40 13.74 13.56
CA GLU A 63 -2.75 14.06 14.93
C GLU A 63 -2.58 12.87 15.89
N GLN A 64 -2.29 13.15 17.15
CA GLN A 64 -1.97 12.13 18.16
C GLN A 64 -3.02 11.01 18.28
N TYR A 65 -4.30 11.32 18.09
CA TYR A 65 -5.37 10.32 18.21
C TYR A 65 -5.42 9.32 17.04
N HIS A 66 -4.79 9.63 15.90
CA HIS A 66 -4.65 8.71 14.77
C HIS A 66 -3.57 7.66 15.01
N GLN A 67 -2.59 7.97 15.85
CA GLN A 67 -1.47 7.06 16.15
C GLN A 67 -1.98 5.85 16.94
N LEU A 68 -1.67 4.64 16.44
CA LEU A 68 -2.14 3.37 17.03
C LEU A 68 -3.67 3.28 17.19
N TYR A 69 -4.45 3.98 16.34
CA TYR A 69 -5.90 4.08 16.47
C TYR A 69 -6.62 2.73 16.65
N LEU A 70 -6.36 1.74 15.79
CA LEU A 70 -7.00 0.41 15.87
C LEU A 70 -6.50 -0.44 17.05
N HIS A 71 -5.31 -0.18 17.56
CA HIS A 71 -4.82 -0.83 18.78
C HIS A 71 -5.55 -0.29 20.01
N ASN A 72 -5.72 1.04 20.08
CA ASN A 72 -6.38 1.73 21.17
C ASN A 72 -7.91 1.65 21.10
N ASN A 73 -8.46 1.43 19.90
CA ASN A 73 -9.88 1.26 19.64
C ASN A 73 -10.12 0.02 18.74
N PRO A 74 -10.11 -1.20 19.31
CA PRO A 74 -10.24 -2.43 18.53
C PRO A 74 -11.58 -2.59 17.79
N SER A 75 -12.63 -1.85 18.19
CA SER A 75 -13.92 -1.78 17.51
C SER A 75 -14.02 -0.60 16.53
N GLY A 76 -12.94 0.15 16.35
CA GLY A 76 -12.84 1.23 15.38
C GLY A 76 -13.01 0.73 13.95
N TYR A 77 -13.37 1.64 13.06
CA TYR A 77 -13.49 1.31 11.64
C TYR A 77 -12.15 0.84 11.06
N GLU A 78 -12.17 -0.33 10.41
CA GLU A 78 -11.11 -0.85 9.57
C GLU A 78 -11.69 -1.17 8.17
N CYS A 79 -10.95 -0.79 7.12
CA CYS A 79 -11.36 -1.04 5.76
C CYS A 79 -11.43 -2.56 5.48
N PRO A 80 -12.52 -3.11 4.92
CA PRO A 80 -12.66 -4.56 4.69
C PRO A 80 -11.61 -5.17 3.75
N SER A 81 -10.90 -4.36 2.96
CA SER A 81 -9.82 -4.82 2.10
C SER A 81 -8.47 -4.95 2.82
N HIS A 82 -8.39 -4.52 4.08
CA HIS A 82 -7.22 -4.62 4.94
C HIS A 82 -7.14 -5.97 5.65
N PHE A 83 -6.61 -6.98 4.95
CA PHE A 83 -6.38 -8.30 5.52
C PHE A 83 -5.20 -8.98 4.83
N LEU A 84 -4.60 -9.96 5.52
CA LEU A 84 -3.52 -10.76 4.95
C LEU A 84 -4.08 -11.72 3.89
N ARG A 85 -3.70 -11.49 2.63
CA ARG A 85 -3.95 -12.40 1.51
C ARG A 85 -2.88 -13.50 1.51
N THR A 86 -3.26 -14.69 1.10
CA THR A 86 -2.32 -15.79 0.90
C THR A 86 -1.85 -15.78 -0.54
N PHE A 87 -0.57 -15.49 -0.76
CA PHE A 87 0.10 -15.60 -2.05
C PHE A 87 1.25 -16.60 -1.95
N PRO A 88 1.58 -17.33 -3.03
CA PRO A 88 2.84 -18.06 -3.09
C PRO A 88 4.01 -17.07 -3.15
N ASP A 89 5.21 -17.52 -2.79
CA ASP A 89 6.43 -16.71 -2.91
C ASP A 89 6.64 -16.21 -4.34
N LEU A 90 7.17 -14.99 -4.48
CA LEU A 90 7.56 -14.43 -5.77
C LEU A 90 8.75 -15.21 -6.33
N GLN A 91 8.66 -15.58 -7.60
CA GLN A 91 9.74 -16.24 -8.32
C GLN A 91 10.44 -15.23 -9.25
N GLY A 92 11.75 -15.08 -9.12
CA GLY A 92 12.57 -14.18 -9.95
C GLY A 92 13.02 -14.80 -11.27
#